data_AF-A0A914ELE6-F1
#
_entry.id   AF-A0A914ELE6-F1
#
_cell.length_a   1.000
_cell.length_b   1.000
_cell.length_c   1.000
_cell.angle_alpha   90.00
_cell.angle_beta   90.00
_cell.angle_gamma   90.00
#
_symmetry.space_group_name_H-M   'P 1'
#
loop_
_entity.id
_entity.type
_entity.pdbx_description
1 polymer ?
#
loop_
_entity_poly.entity_id
_entity_poly.type
_entity_poly.pdbx_seq_one_letter_code
_entity_poly.pdbx_strand_id
1 'polypeptide(L)'
;MMRRKSPNHYVDGETLNGHMENLYRQAYSWRLWWLVRYSASKLRKTIISLAPSITNLLVRGKQVVIGMKKGKEVIISSPSSPAEIVNAIFNSADEDDPHAAVFQQELIIACADLIAHKTDAFDGILAIRLSWLIKAMQLLLEFFKEGMKKENLKERRRIADVKTLLDSSSLTSIAKQLELSKNSSIYDLSPTMVKELLEILMTKKNWNILTPVQTRRLNGALNRVPMNLYQRIWKILERTAGGIVIAGHHLPQCPTLKVMTQQELNFSYKIEAMMGDITQPEYRQILVEMLCILATIMERNPEISFSDTLNCDQLCQQAFQFFCADNNISDQKDMTPFYQLDESHTSDIYSLITSSGTNTTSYLLRAVMDKLLKGSNIKRKFSSLNEDAAGDLIISEGRKSEDTCHVS
;
A
#
# COMPACT_ATOMS: atom_id res chain seq x y z
N MET A 1 -24.36 5.84 -35.10
CA MET A 1 -24.99 5.06 -34.01
C MET A 1 -24.58 3.60 -34.18
N MET A 2 -23.59 3.11 -33.44
CA MET A 2 -23.16 1.71 -33.56
C MET A 2 -24.24 0.79 -32.96
N ARG A 3 -24.86 -0.08 -33.77
CA ARG A 3 -25.87 -1.05 -33.32
C ARG A 3 -25.16 -2.26 -32.72
N ARG A 4 -25.39 -2.57 -31.44
CA ARG A 4 -24.90 -3.81 -30.81
C ARG A 4 -25.60 -5.01 -31.47
N LYS A 5 -24.84 -6.06 -31.81
CA LYS A 5 -25.33 -7.29 -32.43
C LYS A 5 -25.14 -8.48 -31.49
N SER A 6 -26.05 -9.46 -31.58
CA SER A 6 -25.96 -10.72 -30.82
C SER A 6 -24.72 -11.53 -31.26
N PRO A 7 -24.09 -12.32 -30.37
CA PRO A 7 -23.02 -13.25 -30.75
C PRO A 7 -23.40 -14.23 -31.87
N ASN A 8 -24.69 -14.54 -32.01
CA ASN A 8 -25.22 -15.43 -33.05
C ASN A 8 -25.55 -14.70 -34.36
N HIS A 9 -25.25 -13.40 -34.47
CA HIS A 9 -25.45 -12.67 -35.72
C HIS A 9 -24.49 -13.20 -36.78
N TYR A 10 -24.99 -13.41 -37.99
CA TYR A 10 -24.19 -13.87 -39.12
C TYR A 10 -23.57 -12.69 -39.87
N VAL A 11 -22.28 -12.84 -40.20
CA VAL A 11 -21.51 -11.97 -41.10
C VAL A 11 -20.75 -12.91 -42.02
N ASP A 12 -20.72 -12.67 -43.34
CA ASP A 12 -19.94 -13.46 -44.31
C ASP A 12 -20.07 -15.00 -44.19
N GLY A 13 -21.26 -15.50 -43.84
CA GLY A 13 -21.57 -16.94 -43.78
C GLY A 13 -21.24 -17.65 -42.47
N GLU A 14 -20.70 -16.95 -41.46
CA GLU A 14 -20.41 -17.53 -40.14
C GLU A 14 -20.92 -16.60 -39.01
N THR A 15 -21.15 -17.14 -37.81
CA THR A 15 -21.60 -16.33 -36.66
C THR A 15 -20.47 -15.40 -36.19
N LEU A 16 -20.80 -14.26 -35.59
CA LEU A 16 -19.80 -13.40 -34.94
C LEU A 16 -18.97 -14.16 -33.91
N ASN A 17 -19.59 -15.12 -33.20
CA ASN A 17 -18.91 -16.01 -32.27
C ASN A 17 -17.87 -16.91 -33.01
N GLY A 18 -18.25 -17.50 -34.15
CA GLY A 18 -17.33 -18.29 -34.99
C GLY A 18 -16.15 -17.48 -35.50
N HIS A 19 -16.41 -16.27 -36.02
CA HIS A 19 -15.34 -15.34 -36.41
C HIS A 19 -14.41 -14.98 -35.25
N MET A 20 -14.96 -14.74 -34.06
CA MET A 20 -14.19 -14.43 -32.87
C MET A 20 -13.34 -15.63 -32.41
N GLU A 21 -13.84 -16.86 -32.52
CA GLU A 21 -13.10 -18.09 -32.24
C GLU A 21 -11.94 -18.29 -33.24
N ASN A 22 -12.18 -18.02 -34.52
CA ASN A 22 -11.15 -18.05 -35.57
C ASN A 22 -10.07 -16.99 -35.32
N LEU A 23 -10.48 -15.75 -34.96
CA LEU A 23 -9.58 -14.67 -34.57
C LEU A 23 -8.74 -15.06 -33.35
N TYR A 24 -9.36 -15.65 -32.32
CA TYR A 24 -8.67 -16.14 -31.13
C TYR A 24 -7.57 -17.16 -31.49
N ARG A 25 -7.87 -18.14 -32.35
CA ARG A 25 -6.89 -19.16 -32.79
C ARG A 25 -5.76 -18.56 -33.61
N GLN A 26 -6.05 -17.64 -34.54
CA GLN A 26 -5.05 -16.95 -35.34
C GLN A 26 -4.15 -16.08 -34.46
N ALA A 27 -4.73 -15.26 -33.58
CA ALA A 27 -4.00 -14.43 -32.64
C ALA A 27 -3.06 -15.24 -31.74
N TYR A 28 -3.51 -16.42 -31.30
CA TYR A 28 -2.68 -17.35 -30.54
C TYR A 28 -1.49 -17.85 -31.37
N SER A 29 -1.72 -18.26 -32.63
CA SER A 29 -0.65 -18.72 -33.54
C SER A 29 0.40 -17.63 -33.82
N TRP A 30 -0.05 -16.38 -33.93
CA TRP A 30 0.81 -15.21 -34.16
C TRP A 30 1.37 -14.60 -32.87
N ARG A 31 1.04 -15.16 -31.70
CA ARG A 31 1.47 -14.68 -30.37
C ARG A 31 1.09 -13.21 -30.10
N LEU A 32 -0.05 -12.77 -30.63
CA LEU A 32 -0.62 -11.44 -30.38
C LEU A 32 -1.41 -11.46 -29.07
N TRP A 33 -0.72 -11.47 -27.93
CA TRP A 33 -1.32 -11.76 -26.62
C TRP A 33 -2.44 -10.82 -26.20
N TRP A 34 -2.35 -9.53 -26.53
CA TRP A 34 -3.45 -8.60 -26.28
C TRP A 34 -4.73 -9.03 -27.02
N LEU A 35 -4.60 -9.43 -28.28
CA LEU A 35 -5.72 -9.88 -29.11
C LEU A 35 -6.25 -11.25 -28.66
N VAL A 36 -5.39 -12.13 -28.17
CA VAL A 36 -5.78 -13.39 -27.51
C VAL A 36 -6.67 -13.10 -26.31
N ARG A 37 -6.25 -12.19 -25.41
CA ARG A 37 -7.01 -11.80 -24.21
C ARG A 37 -8.32 -11.10 -24.56
N TYR A 38 -8.28 -10.20 -25.55
CA TYR A 38 -9.48 -9.52 -26.05
C TYR A 38 -10.51 -10.53 -26.57
N SER A 39 -10.09 -11.43 -27.46
CA SER A 39 -10.98 -12.41 -28.10
C SER A 39 -11.50 -13.41 -27.07
N ALA A 40 -10.62 -13.94 -26.20
CA ALA A 40 -11.00 -14.82 -25.10
C ALA A 40 -12.03 -14.17 -24.16
N SER A 41 -11.91 -12.87 -23.92
CA SER A 41 -12.86 -12.14 -23.09
C SER A 41 -14.23 -12.02 -23.75
N LYS A 42 -14.29 -11.65 -25.03
CA LYS A 42 -15.56 -11.59 -25.79
C LYS A 42 -16.23 -12.95 -25.91
N LEU A 43 -15.45 -14.03 -25.94
CA LEU A 43 -15.89 -15.42 -25.92
C LEU A 43 -16.21 -15.93 -24.50
N ARG A 44 -16.00 -15.11 -23.46
CA ARG A 44 -16.10 -15.46 -22.03
C ARG A 44 -15.36 -16.75 -21.66
N LYS A 45 -14.17 -16.97 -22.24
CA LYS A 45 -13.33 -18.13 -21.92
C LYS A 45 -12.82 -18.04 -20.48
N THR A 46 -12.78 -19.19 -19.80
CA THR A 46 -12.44 -19.30 -18.38
C THR A 46 -11.31 -20.29 -18.15
N ILE A 47 -10.44 -20.00 -17.18
CA ILE A 47 -9.40 -20.93 -16.72
C ILE A 47 -10.00 -21.88 -15.67
N ILE A 48 -9.84 -23.19 -15.86
CA ILE A 48 -10.46 -24.24 -15.02
C ILE A 48 -9.94 -24.20 -13.57
N SER A 49 -8.68 -23.80 -13.37
CA SER A 49 -8.02 -23.78 -12.06
C SER A 49 -8.29 -22.54 -11.20
N LEU A 50 -9.21 -21.64 -11.59
CA LEU A 50 -9.48 -20.41 -10.84
C LEU A 50 -9.93 -20.65 -9.40
N ALA A 51 -10.91 -21.53 -9.19
CA ALA A 51 -11.43 -21.78 -7.84
C ALA A 51 -10.36 -22.40 -6.92
N PRO A 52 -9.60 -23.44 -7.33
CA PRO A 52 -8.43 -23.91 -6.58
C PRO A 52 -7.39 -22.83 -6.29
N SER A 53 -7.08 -21.97 -7.26
CA SER A 53 -6.10 -20.88 -7.09
C SER A 53 -6.58 -19.81 -6.10
N ILE A 54 -7.85 -19.42 -6.13
CA ILE A 54 -8.42 -18.50 -5.14
C ILE A 54 -8.41 -19.13 -3.75
N THR A 55 -8.84 -20.38 -3.63
CA THR A 55 -8.79 -21.10 -2.34
C THR A 55 -7.37 -21.14 -1.79
N ASN A 56 -6.37 -21.39 -2.64
CA ASN A 56 -4.95 -21.39 -2.27
C ASN A 56 -4.50 -20.03 -1.69
N LEU A 57 -4.96 -18.91 -2.25
CA LEU A 57 -4.69 -17.56 -1.75
C LEU A 57 -5.39 -17.30 -0.41
N LEU A 58 -6.66 -17.70 -0.29
CA LEU A 58 -7.47 -17.52 0.90
C LEU A 58 -6.93 -18.29 2.12
N VAL A 59 -6.52 -19.56 1.94
CA VAL A 59 -5.94 -20.36 3.03
C VAL A 59 -4.61 -19.80 3.53
N ARG A 60 -3.94 -18.96 2.74
CA ARG A 60 -2.72 -18.21 3.12
C ARG A 60 -3.04 -16.81 3.66
N GLY A 61 -4.30 -16.55 4.01
CA GLY A 61 -4.77 -15.32 4.64
C GLY A 61 -4.83 -14.13 3.70
N LYS A 62 -4.87 -14.34 2.37
CA LYS A 62 -4.96 -13.27 1.37
C LYS A 62 -6.35 -13.23 0.77
N GLN A 63 -7.07 -12.13 0.96
CA GLN A 63 -8.29 -11.85 0.19
C GLN A 63 -7.92 -11.52 -1.26
N VAL A 64 -8.83 -11.80 -2.18
CA VAL A 64 -8.69 -11.42 -3.59
C VAL A 64 -9.76 -10.42 -3.93
N VAL A 65 -9.37 -9.25 -4.44
CA VAL A 65 -10.32 -8.22 -4.90
C VAL A 65 -10.26 -8.12 -6.41
N ILE A 66 -11.40 -8.41 -7.03
CA ILE A 66 -11.60 -8.50 -8.47
C ILE A 66 -12.31 -7.24 -8.96
N GLY A 67 -11.94 -6.75 -10.13
CA GLY A 67 -12.52 -5.56 -10.75
C GLY A 67 -11.50 -4.46 -10.98
N MET A 68 -11.98 -3.35 -11.53
CA MET A 68 -11.20 -2.16 -11.86
C MET A 68 -11.63 -0.97 -11.00
N LYS A 69 -10.71 -0.03 -10.73
CA LYS A 69 -10.95 1.11 -9.83
C LYS A 69 -12.12 2.02 -10.27
N LYS A 70 -12.43 2.08 -11.57
CA LYS A 70 -13.58 2.84 -12.10
C LYS A 70 -14.89 2.03 -12.11
N GLY A 71 -14.82 0.73 -11.88
CA GLY A 71 -15.94 -0.21 -11.89
C GLY A 71 -16.28 -0.72 -10.49
N LYS A 72 -17.12 -1.75 -10.45
CA LYS A 72 -17.50 -2.42 -9.20
C LYS A 72 -16.40 -3.39 -8.77
N GLU A 73 -15.77 -3.13 -7.63
CA GLU A 73 -14.87 -4.12 -7.00
C GLU A 73 -15.70 -5.19 -6.27
N VAL A 74 -15.24 -6.44 -6.37
CA VAL A 74 -15.82 -7.61 -5.69
C VAL A 74 -14.74 -8.24 -4.82
N ILE A 75 -14.97 -8.26 -3.52
CA ILE A 75 -14.06 -8.88 -2.55
C ILE A 75 -14.44 -10.35 -2.41
N ILE A 76 -13.48 -11.23 -2.69
CA ILE A 76 -13.58 -12.65 -2.40
C ILE A 76 -12.79 -12.93 -1.13
N SER A 77 -13.53 -13.17 -0.04
CA SER A 77 -12.99 -13.44 1.29
C SER A 77 -13.23 -14.88 1.77
N SER A 78 -13.97 -15.68 1.00
CA SER A 78 -14.28 -17.08 1.28
C SER A 78 -14.31 -17.88 -0.02
N PRO A 79 -14.07 -19.21 0.03
CA PRO A 79 -14.20 -20.05 -1.16
C PRO A 79 -15.56 -19.86 -1.82
N SER A 80 -15.54 -19.68 -3.14
CA SER A 80 -16.73 -19.42 -3.96
C SER A 80 -16.77 -20.43 -5.11
N SER A 81 -17.95 -20.67 -5.67
CA SER A 81 -18.09 -21.56 -6.81
C SER A 81 -17.38 -21.00 -8.05
N PRO A 82 -16.94 -21.84 -9.00
CA PRO A 82 -16.35 -21.37 -10.25
C PRO A 82 -17.26 -20.36 -11.00
N ALA A 83 -18.57 -20.58 -10.98
CA ALA A 83 -19.55 -19.70 -11.62
C ALA A 83 -19.59 -18.31 -10.99
N GLU A 84 -19.57 -18.21 -9.66
CA GLU A 84 -19.55 -16.93 -8.94
C GLU A 84 -18.27 -16.14 -9.23
N ILE A 85 -17.11 -16.81 -9.23
CA ILE A 85 -15.82 -16.20 -9.55
C ILE A 85 -15.83 -15.66 -10.98
N VAL A 86 -16.27 -16.47 -11.94
CA VAL A 86 -16.34 -16.08 -13.36
C VAL A 86 -17.29 -14.89 -13.54
N ASN A 87 -18.45 -14.92 -12.89
CA ASN A 87 -19.39 -13.80 -12.93
C ASN A 87 -18.79 -12.54 -12.31
N ALA A 88 -18.09 -12.66 -11.18
CA ALA A 88 -17.39 -11.52 -10.56
C ALA A 88 -16.36 -10.91 -11.51
N ILE A 89 -15.55 -11.73 -12.18
CA ILE A 89 -14.52 -11.28 -13.13
C ILE A 89 -15.11 -10.56 -14.33
N PHE A 90 -16.09 -11.17 -15.00
CA PHE A 90 -16.65 -10.60 -16.23
C PHE A 90 -17.62 -9.45 -15.98
N ASN A 91 -18.32 -9.40 -14.84
CA ASN A 91 -19.26 -8.32 -14.53
C ASN A 91 -18.56 -7.09 -13.91
N SER A 92 -17.32 -7.24 -13.44
CA SER A 92 -16.52 -6.12 -12.93
C SER A 92 -15.55 -5.52 -13.96
N ALA A 93 -15.41 -6.17 -15.12
CA ALA A 93 -14.62 -5.67 -16.23
C ALA A 93 -15.34 -4.52 -16.95
N ASP A 94 -14.57 -3.50 -17.33
CA ASP A 94 -15.06 -2.37 -18.12
C ASP A 94 -15.40 -2.85 -19.55
N GLU A 95 -16.50 -2.39 -20.14
CA GLU A 95 -16.83 -2.71 -21.53
C GLU A 95 -15.75 -2.21 -22.50
N ASP A 96 -15.09 -1.10 -22.14
CA ASP A 96 -13.99 -0.48 -22.89
C ASP A 96 -12.64 -1.19 -22.69
N ASP A 97 -12.49 -1.98 -21.62
CA ASP A 97 -11.30 -2.82 -21.35
C ASP A 97 -11.70 -4.30 -21.14
N PRO A 98 -12.12 -5.01 -22.20
CA PRO A 98 -12.55 -6.39 -22.07
C PRO A 98 -11.38 -7.33 -21.74
N HIS A 99 -10.16 -7.03 -22.19
CA HIS A 99 -9.00 -7.89 -22.01
C HIS A 99 -8.55 -7.99 -20.54
N ALA A 100 -8.88 -6.98 -19.73
CA ALA A 100 -8.75 -7.01 -18.27
C ALA A 100 -9.32 -8.27 -17.60
N ALA A 101 -10.49 -8.77 -18.04
CA ALA A 101 -11.14 -9.92 -17.41
C ALA A 101 -10.27 -11.19 -17.51
N VAL A 102 -9.68 -11.43 -18.68
CA VAL A 102 -8.78 -12.57 -18.90
C VAL A 102 -7.45 -12.34 -18.20
N PHE A 103 -6.94 -11.11 -18.22
CA PHE A 103 -5.69 -10.78 -17.52
C PHE A 103 -5.80 -10.98 -15.99
N GLN A 104 -6.94 -10.62 -15.39
CA GLN A 104 -7.20 -10.87 -13.97
C GLN A 104 -7.21 -12.38 -13.65
N GLN A 105 -7.76 -13.22 -14.54
CA GLN A 105 -7.68 -14.68 -14.39
C GLN A 105 -6.21 -15.16 -14.39
N GLU A 106 -5.41 -14.69 -15.34
CA GLU A 106 -3.98 -15.03 -15.41
C GLU A 106 -3.22 -14.62 -14.14
N LEU A 107 -3.50 -13.43 -13.60
CA LEU A 107 -2.91 -12.94 -12.36
C LEU A 107 -3.32 -13.76 -11.14
N ILE A 108 -4.57 -14.19 -11.04
CA ILE A 108 -5.02 -15.09 -9.97
C ILE A 108 -4.19 -16.38 -9.98
N ILE A 109 -4.02 -16.99 -11.16
CA ILE A 109 -3.21 -18.21 -11.31
C ILE A 109 -1.75 -17.92 -10.95
N ALA A 110 -1.18 -16.83 -11.46
CA ALA A 110 0.21 -16.47 -11.23
C ALA A 110 0.50 -16.15 -9.75
N CYS A 111 -0.40 -15.45 -9.05
CA CYS A 111 -0.29 -15.19 -7.63
C CYS A 111 -0.39 -16.48 -6.81
N ALA A 112 -1.35 -17.36 -7.14
CA ALA A 112 -1.52 -18.63 -6.44
C ALA A 112 -0.32 -19.56 -6.60
N ASP A 113 0.28 -19.57 -7.80
CA ASP A 113 1.52 -20.29 -8.09
C ASP A 113 2.70 -19.70 -7.30
N LEU A 114 2.87 -18.37 -7.33
CA LEU A 114 3.98 -17.70 -6.64
C LEU A 114 3.93 -17.87 -5.12
N ILE A 115 2.77 -17.66 -4.49
CA ILE A 115 2.63 -17.76 -3.03
C ILE A 115 2.80 -19.20 -2.52
N ALA A 116 2.62 -20.19 -3.40
CA ALA A 116 2.86 -21.59 -3.06
C ALA A 116 4.35 -21.90 -2.90
N HIS A 117 5.21 -21.21 -3.67
CA HIS A 117 6.66 -21.43 -3.69
C HIS A 117 7.46 -20.38 -2.91
N LYS A 118 6.94 -19.15 -2.79
CA LYS A 118 7.58 -18.01 -2.12
C LYS A 118 6.56 -17.26 -1.27
N THR A 119 6.34 -17.73 -0.04
CA THR A 119 5.32 -17.19 0.86
C THR A 119 5.61 -15.74 1.29
N ASP A 120 6.89 -15.42 1.46
CA ASP A 120 7.43 -14.11 1.83
C ASP A 120 7.21 -13.03 0.76
N ALA A 121 6.99 -13.41 -0.50
CA ALA A 121 6.72 -12.46 -1.58
C ALA A 121 5.45 -11.60 -1.35
N PHE A 122 4.52 -12.10 -0.53
CA PHE A 122 3.26 -11.44 -0.19
C PHE A 122 3.29 -10.81 1.22
N ASP A 123 4.48 -10.67 1.78
CA ASP A 123 4.68 -10.03 3.06
C ASP A 123 4.23 -8.57 3.04
N GLY A 124 3.47 -8.17 4.07
CA GLY A 124 2.91 -6.84 4.16
C GLY A 124 1.70 -6.55 3.28
N ILE A 125 1.20 -7.53 2.51
CA ILE A 125 0.01 -7.39 1.66
C ILE A 125 -1.14 -8.15 2.32
N LEU A 126 -2.20 -7.45 2.72
CA LEU A 126 -3.35 -8.05 3.39
C LEU A 126 -4.38 -8.57 2.37
N ALA A 127 -4.72 -7.76 1.36
CA ALA A 127 -5.55 -8.18 0.23
C ALA A 127 -4.85 -7.98 -1.12
N ILE A 128 -4.96 -8.97 -2.01
CA ILE A 128 -4.48 -8.91 -3.39
C ILE A 128 -5.58 -8.25 -4.23
N ARG A 129 -5.48 -6.93 -4.38
CA ARG A 129 -6.35 -6.17 -5.29
C ARG A 129 -5.80 -6.21 -6.70
N LEU A 130 -6.50 -6.87 -7.62
CA LEU A 130 -5.98 -7.11 -8.97
C LEU A 130 -5.81 -5.81 -9.77
N SER A 131 -6.72 -4.84 -9.62
CA SER A 131 -6.59 -3.51 -10.23
C SER A 131 -5.27 -2.81 -9.85
N TRP A 132 -4.91 -2.90 -8.58
CA TRP A 132 -3.71 -2.28 -8.01
C TRP A 132 -2.45 -3.05 -8.39
N LEU A 133 -2.53 -4.37 -8.42
CA LEU A 133 -1.45 -5.24 -8.89
C LEU A 133 -1.10 -4.95 -10.37
N ILE A 134 -2.12 -4.86 -11.23
CA ILE A 134 -1.94 -4.46 -12.65
C ILE A 134 -1.23 -3.12 -12.73
N LYS A 135 -1.67 -2.13 -11.95
CA LYS A 135 -1.06 -0.80 -11.94
C LYS A 135 0.41 -0.83 -11.47
N ALA A 136 0.72 -1.60 -10.44
CA ALA A 136 2.09 -1.79 -9.96
C ALA A 136 2.99 -2.46 -11.01
N MET A 137 2.47 -3.48 -11.71
CA MET A 137 3.20 -4.14 -12.81
C MET A 137 3.43 -3.19 -14.00
N GLN A 138 2.44 -2.35 -14.34
CA GLN A 138 2.59 -1.32 -15.38
C GLN A 138 3.67 -0.29 -15.00
N LEU A 139 3.66 0.21 -13.76
CA LEU A 139 4.69 1.13 -13.25
C LEU A 139 6.09 0.51 -13.32
N LEU A 140 6.24 -0.74 -12.90
CA LEU A 140 7.52 -1.44 -12.97
C LEU A 140 8.01 -1.57 -14.42
N LEU A 141 7.09 -1.89 -15.35
CA LEU A 141 7.39 -1.97 -16.77
C LEU A 141 7.83 -0.61 -17.34
N GLU A 142 7.16 0.49 -16.96
CA GLU A 142 7.52 1.86 -17.33
C GLU A 142 8.91 2.23 -16.82
N PHE A 143 9.24 1.90 -15.57
CA PHE A 143 10.56 2.19 -15.00
C PHE A 143 11.69 1.46 -15.75
N PHE A 144 11.46 0.22 -16.16
CA PHE A 144 12.42 -0.49 -17.02
C PHE A 144 12.56 0.17 -18.39
N LYS A 145 11.46 0.60 -19.02
CA LYS A 145 11.52 1.34 -20.31
C LYS A 145 12.29 2.66 -20.18
N GLU A 146 12.10 3.40 -19.10
CA GLU A 146 12.81 4.66 -18.86
C GLU A 146 14.30 4.44 -18.62
N GLY A 147 14.67 3.41 -17.85
CA GLY A 147 16.05 3.03 -17.62
C GLY A 147 16.81 2.70 -18.92
N MET A 148 16.14 2.06 -19.88
CA MET A 148 16.71 1.74 -21.19
C MET A 148 16.87 2.95 -22.12
N LYS A 149 16.13 4.05 -21.91
CA LYS A 149 16.17 5.25 -22.77
C LYS A 149 17.25 6.27 -22.38
N LYS A 150 17.74 6.26 -21.14
CA LYS A 150 18.68 7.28 -20.65
C LYS A 150 20.14 6.87 -20.89
N GLU A 151 20.73 7.32 -22.01
CA GLU A 151 22.18 7.22 -22.30
C GLU A 151 23.04 8.35 -21.68
N ASN A 152 22.77 8.81 -20.45
CA ASN A 152 23.55 9.91 -19.85
C ASN A 152 24.82 9.42 -19.12
N LEU A 153 25.96 10.07 -19.43
CA LEU A 153 27.33 9.70 -19.03
C LEU A 153 27.60 9.65 -17.52
N LYS A 154 26.85 10.38 -16.67
CA LYS A 154 26.98 10.35 -15.20
C LYS A 154 26.21 9.21 -14.54
N GLU A 155 25.19 8.66 -15.21
CA GLU A 155 24.39 7.52 -14.75
C GLU A 155 24.98 6.17 -15.20
N ARG A 156 26.08 6.17 -15.97
CA ARG A 156 26.70 4.98 -16.56
C ARG A 156 27.11 3.89 -15.55
N ARG A 157 27.42 4.25 -14.30
CA ARG A 157 27.66 3.24 -13.24
C ARG A 157 26.38 2.45 -12.90
N ARG A 158 25.22 3.11 -12.80
CA ARG A 158 23.93 2.45 -12.59
C ARG A 158 23.46 1.66 -13.82
N ILE A 159 23.75 2.15 -15.02
CA ILE A 159 23.34 1.49 -16.29
C ILE A 159 24.16 0.21 -16.54
N ALA A 160 25.44 0.19 -16.17
CA ALA A 160 26.26 -1.03 -16.22
C ALA A 160 25.67 -2.13 -15.30
N ASP A 161 25.20 -1.74 -14.10
CA ASP A 161 24.53 -2.64 -13.16
C ASP A 161 23.13 -3.09 -13.63
N VAL A 162 22.37 -2.20 -14.27
CA VAL A 162 21.09 -2.57 -14.92
C VAL A 162 21.34 -3.59 -16.03
N LYS A 163 22.38 -3.41 -16.86
CA LYS A 163 22.70 -4.33 -17.96
C LYS A 163 23.16 -5.70 -17.46
N THR A 164 23.98 -5.77 -16.41
CA THR A 164 24.37 -7.04 -15.76
C THR A 164 23.25 -7.69 -14.96
N LEU A 165 22.22 -6.96 -14.52
CA LEU A 165 21.00 -7.51 -13.90
C LEU A 165 19.96 -7.98 -14.94
N LEU A 166 19.91 -7.31 -16.11
CA LEU A 166 19.15 -7.74 -17.28
C LEU A 166 19.72 -9.01 -17.92
N ASP A 167 20.96 -9.41 -17.59
CA ASP A 167 21.55 -10.71 -17.98
C ASP A 167 20.99 -11.90 -17.18
N SER A 168 20.08 -11.67 -16.21
CA SER A 168 19.17 -12.74 -15.79
C SER A 168 18.18 -13.02 -16.94
N SER A 169 18.21 -14.25 -17.48
CA SER A 169 17.49 -14.68 -18.69
C SER A 169 16.01 -14.25 -18.80
N SER A 170 15.33 -14.09 -17.66
CA SER A 170 13.94 -13.62 -17.57
C SER A 170 13.76 -12.13 -17.92
N LEU A 171 14.64 -11.25 -17.43
CA LEU A 171 14.54 -9.81 -17.69
C LEU A 171 14.98 -9.47 -19.13
N THR A 172 15.92 -10.23 -19.69
CA THR A 172 16.34 -10.08 -21.10
C THR A 172 15.17 -10.30 -22.06
N SER A 173 14.30 -11.27 -21.76
CA SER A 173 13.14 -11.60 -22.60
C SER A 173 12.08 -10.49 -22.57
N ILE A 174 11.83 -9.92 -21.38
CA ILE A 174 10.96 -8.75 -21.21
C ILE A 174 11.56 -7.54 -21.92
N ALA A 175 12.83 -7.20 -21.66
CA ALA A 175 13.51 -6.07 -22.30
C ALA A 175 13.50 -6.16 -23.84
N LYS A 176 13.81 -7.33 -24.40
CA LYS A 176 13.78 -7.57 -25.85
C LYS A 176 12.39 -7.35 -26.44
N GLN A 177 11.33 -7.80 -25.76
CA GLN A 177 9.96 -7.58 -26.22
C GLN A 177 9.53 -6.10 -26.08
N LEU A 178 10.02 -5.39 -25.06
CA LEU A 178 9.80 -3.95 -24.88
C LEU A 178 10.51 -3.11 -25.95
N GLU A 179 11.73 -3.49 -26.36
CA GLU A 179 12.47 -2.84 -27.45
C GLU A 179 11.78 -3.03 -28.82
N LEU A 180 11.24 -4.23 -29.06
CA LEU A 180 10.53 -4.57 -30.29
C LEU A 180 9.18 -3.86 -30.45
N SER A 181 8.61 -3.34 -29.36
CA SER A 181 7.28 -2.75 -29.36
C SER A 181 7.30 -1.35 -28.73
N LYS A 182 7.44 -0.32 -29.58
CA LYS A 182 7.50 1.09 -29.17
C LYS A 182 6.34 1.52 -28.24
N ASN A 183 5.22 0.79 -28.24
CA ASN A 183 4.03 1.02 -27.41
C ASN A 183 3.47 -0.26 -26.72
N SER A 184 4.31 -1.20 -26.24
CA SER A 184 3.75 -2.39 -25.55
C SER A 184 3.01 -2.02 -24.27
N SER A 185 1.72 -2.37 -24.24
CA SER A 185 0.94 -2.46 -23.01
C SER A 185 1.36 -3.69 -22.21
N ILE A 186 1.06 -3.71 -20.91
CA ILE A 186 1.22 -4.92 -20.07
C ILE A 186 0.45 -6.12 -20.67
N TYR A 187 -0.63 -5.82 -21.40
CA TYR A 187 -1.47 -6.80 -22.05
C TYR A 187 -0.86 -7.40 -23.33
N ASP A 188 0.29 -6.91 -23.80
CA ASP A 188 1.04 -7.51 -24.91
C ASP A 188 2.03 -8.59 -24.43
N LEU A 189 2.24 -8.71 -23.12
CA LEU A 189 3.17 -9.68 -22.54
C LEU A 189 2.63 -11.11 -22.67
N SER A 190 3.51 -12.07 -22.95
CA SER A 190 3.13 -13.49 -22.90
C SER A 190 2.79 -13.92 -21.46
N PRO A 191 1.99 -14.99 -21.25
CA PRO A 191 1.68 -15.48 -19.91
C PRO A 191 2.94 -15.76 -19.06
N THR A 192 4.02 -16.25 -19.66
CA THR A 192 5.31 -16.47 -18.98
C THR A 192 5.91 -15.16 -18.50
N MET A 193 5.95 -14.13 -19.35
CA MET A 193 6.49 -12.82 -18.98
C MET A 193 5.65 -12.10 -17.92
N VAL A 194 4.33 -12.33 -17.91
CA VAL A 194 3.44 -11.83 -16.85
C VAL A 194 3.83 -12.44 -15.51
N LYS A 195 4.07 -13.76 -15.46
CA LYS A 195 4.54 -14.45 -14.25
C LYS A 195 5.91 -13.93 -13.80
N GLU A 196 6.86 -13.75 -14.71
CA GLU A 196 8.19 -13.22 -14.40
C GLU A 196 8.12 -11.79 -13.85
N LEU A 197 7.34 -10.91 -14.49
CA LEU A 197 7.14 -9.53 -14.03
C LEU A 197 6.48 -9.48 -12.65
N LEU A 198 5.48 -10.34 -12.42
CA LEU A 198 4.85 -10.49 -11.11
C LEU A 198 5.86 -10.95 -10.07
N GLU A 199 6.67 -11.96 -10.37
CA GLU A 199 7.69 -12.47 -9.44
C GLU A 199 8.69 -11.37 -9.07
N ILE A 200 9.20 -10.61 -10.04
CA ILE A 200 10.13 -9.48 -9.79
C ILE A 200 9.49 -8.44 -8.87
N LEU A 201 8.25 -8.05 -9.16
CA LEU A 201 7.49 -7.08 -8.39
C LEU A 201 7.27 -7.56 -6.94
N MET A 202 6.83 -8.80 -6.78
CA MET A 202 6.42 -9.33 -5.50
C MET A 202 7.63 -9.68 -4.62
N THR A 203 8.69 -10.25 -5.19
CA THR A 203 9.93 -10.59 -4.45
C THR A 203 10.88 -9.41 -4.24
N LYS A 204 10.54 -8.22 -4.76
CA LYS A 204 11.40 -7.03 -4.76
C LYS A 204 12.77 -7.27 -5.40
N LYS A 205 12.84 -8.21 -6.35
CA LYS A 205 14.08 -8.55 -7.04
C LYS A 205 14.59 -7.30 -7.77
N ASN A 206 15.86 -6.95 -7.54
CA ASN A 206 16.52 -5.80 -8.14
C ASN A 206 15.86 -4.44 -7.80
N TRP A 207 15.24 -4.27 -6.63
CA TRP A 207 14.71 -2.95 -6.24
C TRP A 207 15.80 -1.95 -5.82
N ASN A 208 17.03 -2.41 -5.59
CA ASN A 208 18.19 -1.56 -5.26
C ASN A 208 18.57 -0.57 -6.37
N ILE A 209 18.10 -0.77 -7.60
CA ILE A 209 18.30 0.16 -8.72
C ILE A 209 17.16 1.18 -8.88
N LEU A 210 16.06 1.00 -8.15
CA LEU A 210 14.93 1.92 -8.20
C LEU A 210 15.22 3.17 -7.36
N THR A 211 14.78 4.31 -7.87
CA THR A 211 14.78 5.56 -7.11
C THR A 211 13.80 5.48 -5.93
N PRO A 212 13.96 6.30 -4.87
CA PRO A 212 13.03 6.32 -3.73
C PRO A 212 11.56 6.49 -4.17
N VAL A 213 11.28 7.43 -5.07
CA VAL A 213 9.92 7.66 -5.59
C VAL A 213 9.35 6.44 -6.34
N GLN A 214 10.18 5.71 -7.09
CA GLN A 214 9.75 4.48 -7.77
C GLN A 214 9.40 3.38 -6.77
N THR A 215 10.24 3.17 -5.76
CA THR A 215 9.96 2.23 -4.66
C THR A 215 8.67 2.58 -3.92
N ARG A 216 8.46 3.86 -3.60
CA ARG A 216 7.24 4.36 -2.97
C ARG A 216 6.01 4.11 -3.84
N ARG A 217 6.10 4.39 -5.15
CA ARG A 217 5.02 4.10 -6.11
C ARG A 217 4.66 2.61 -6.16
N LEU A 218 5.64 1.71 -6.17
CA LEU A 218 5.36 0.26 -6.21
C LEU A 218 4.76 -0.25 -4.90
N ASN A 219 5.34 0.09 -3.74
CA ASN A 219 4.80 -0.31 -2.44
C ASN A 219 3.41 0.28 -2.21
N GLY A 220 3.24 1.57 -2.50
CA GLY A 220 1.97 2.26 -2.42
C GLY A 220 0.92 1.67 -3.35
N ALA A 221 1.27 1.34 -4.60
CA ALA A 221 0.35 0.72 -5.54
C ALA A 221 -0.14 -0.63 -5.00
N LEU A 222 0.77 -1.49 -4.52
CA LEU A 222 0.43 -2.78 -3.90
C LEU A 222 -0.25 -2.65 -2.54
N ASN A 223 -0.23 -1.46 -1.93
CA ASN A 223 -0.55 -1.25 -0.52
C ASN A 223 0.21 -2.22 0.40
N ARG A 224 1.50 -2.39 0.09
CA ARG A 224 2.42 -3.21 0.87
C ARG A 224 2.92 -2.41 2.06
N VAL A 225 2.63 -2.89 3.26
CA VAL A 225 2.96 -2.22 4.52
C VAL A 225 3.87 -3.08 5.41
N PRO A 226 4.54 -2.53 6.43
CA PRO A 226 5.23 -3.35 7.42
C PRO A 226 4.28 -4.31 8.14
N MET A 227 4.75 -5.52 8.48
CA MET A 227 3.90 -6.63 8.93
C MET A 227 3.01 -6.33 10.14
N ASN A 228 3.51 -5.55 11.08
CA ASN A 228 2.81 -5.19 12.30
C ASN A 228 2.05 -3.86 12.19
N LEU A 229 2.03 -3.19 11.02
CA LEU A 229 1.48 -1.84 10.91
C LEU A 229 0.05 -1.74 11.46
N TYR A 230 -0.86 -2.65 11.08
CA TYR A 230 -2.25 -2.59 11.56
C TYR A 230 -2.36 -2.73 13.08
N GLN A 231 -1.55 -3.62 13.69
CA GLN A 231 -1.48 -3.75 15.14
C GLN A 231 -0.93 -2.48 15.79
N ARG A 232 0.04 -1.83 15.16
CA ARG A 232 0.61 -0.56 15.63
C ARG A 232 -0.40 0.59 15.52
N ILE A 233 -1.19 0.64 14.45
CA ILE A 233 -2.29 1.61 14.30
C ILE A 233 -3.36 1.40 15.38
N TRP A 234 -3.67 0.15 15.72
CA TRP A 234 -4.55 -0.16 16.86
C TRP A 234 -4.00 0.45 18.16
N LYS A 235 -2.68 0.32 18.43
CA LYS A 235 -2.01 0.92 19.60
C LYS A 235 -1.97 2.45 19.59
N ILE A 236 -1.95 3.07 18.40
CA ILE A 236 -2.14 4.52 18.27
C ILE A 236 -3.58 4.88 18.66
N LEU A 237 -4.56 4.11 18.17
CA LEU A 237 -5.99 4.37 18.41
C LEU A 237 -6.34 4.23 19.90
N GLU A 238 -5.81 3.22 20.59
CA GLU A 238 -5.94 3.04 22.06
C GLU A 238 -5.55 4.29 22.87
N ARG A 239 -4.68 5.13 22.31
CA ARG A 239 -4.11 6.30 22.99
C ARG A 239 -4.51 7.64 22.38
N THR A 240 -5.50 7.63 21.49
CA THR A 240 -6.00 8.82 20.80
C THR A 240 -7.50 8.95 21.03
N ALA A 241 -7.92 9.65 22.09
CA ALA A 241 -9.32 9.73 22.50
C ALA A 241 -10.22 10.33 21.41
N GLY A 242 -9.74 11.35 20.70
CA GLY A 242 -10.44 11.98 19.58
C GLY A 242 -10.43 11.17 18.26
N GLY A 243 -9.85 9.96 18.26
CA GLY A 243 -9.71 9.12 17.07
C GLY A 243 -8.62 9.59 16.09
N ILE A 244 -8.47 8.86 14.99
CA ILE A 244 -7.43 9.10 13.99
C ILE A 244 -8.09 9.45 12.65
N VAL A 245 -7.53 10.40 11.90
CA VAL A 245 -7.91 10.63 10.49
C VAL A 245 -6.82 10.08 9.58
N ILE A 246 -7.21 9.21 8.65
CA ILE A 246 -6.35 8.57 7.64
C ILE A 246 -7.04 8.72 6.29
N ALA A 247 -6.35 9.29 5.30
CA ALA A 247 -6.90 9.50 3.95
C ALA A 247 -8.19 10.33 3.95
N GLY A 248 -8.33 11.28 4.88
CA GLY A 248 -9.56 12.08 5.05
C GLY A 248 -10.71 11.36 5.77
N HIS A 249 -10.57 10.08 6.12
CA HIS A 249 -11.59 9.34 6.86
C HIS A 249 -11.31 9.37 8.37
N HIS A 250 -12.31 9.76 9.16
CA HIS A 250 -12.22 9.72 10.62
C HIS A 250 -12.54 8.32 11.16
N LEU A 251 -11.60 7.77 11.92
CA LEU A 251 -11.76 6.55 12.70
C LEU A 251 -11.85 6.91 14.19
N PRO A 252 -13.06 6.93 14.77
CA PRO A 252 -13.22 7.26 16.18
C PRO A 252 -12.65 6.14 17.06
N GLN A 253 -12.13 6.47 18.25
CA GLN A 253 -11.64 5.48 19.20
C GLN A 253 -12.79 4.61 19.74
N CYS A 254 -13.84 5.26 20.26
CA CYS A 254 -15.10 4.62 20.58
C CYS A 254 -16.14 4.93 19.49
N PRO A 255 -16.92 3.96 18.99
CA PRO A 255 -17.05 2.59 19.50
C PRO A 255 -16.04 1.60 18.90
N THR A 256 -15.12 1.99 18.02
CA THR A 256 -14.22 1.06 17.29
C THR A 256 -13.55 0.04 18.21
N LEU A 257 -12.93 0.47 19.31
CA LEU A 257 -12.26 -0.43 20.25
C LEU A 257 -13.24 -1.28 21.10
N LYS A 258 -14.53 -0.93 21.14
CA LYS A 258 -15.58 -1.70 21.82
C LYS A 258 -16.20 -2.78 20.92
N VAL A 259 -16.23 -2.55 19.61
CA VAL A 259 -16.92 -3.43 18.65
C VAL A 259 -15.97 -4.26 17.78
N MET A 260 -14.67 -3.98 17.83
CA MET A 260 -13.62 -4.72 17.13
C MET A 260 -12.58 -5.22 18.14
N THR A 261 -11.74 -6.15 17.72
CA THR A 261 -10.60 -6.63 18.51
C THR A 261 -9.31 -6.50 17.72
N GLN A 262 -8.17 -6.39 18.42
CA GLN A 262 -6.85 -6.28 17.78
C GLN A 262 -6.47 -7.54 16.98
N GLN A 263 -6.99 -8.71 17.38
CA GLN A 263 -6.63 -10.00 16.80
C GLN A 263 -7.45 -10.33 15.54
N GLU A 264 -8.62 -9.72 15.39
CA GLU A 264 -9.46 -9.89 14.20
C GLU A 264 -9.00 -9.02 13.03
N LEU A 265 -9.25 -9.49 11.82
CA LEU A 265 -8.90 -8.77 10.59
C LEU A 265 -9.86 -7.61 10.27
N ASN A 266 -11.01 -7.51 10.95
CA ASN A 266 -12.02 -6.46 10.73
C ASN A 266 -11.42 -5.05 10.83
N PHE A 267 -10.59 -4.82 11.84
CA PHE A 267 -9.88 -3.55 12.00
C PHE A 267 -8.91 -3.31 10.84
N SER A 268 -8.08 -4.31 10.51
CA SER A 268 -7.10 -4.23 9.42
C SER A 268 -7.77 -3.94 8.08
N TYR A 269 -8.89 -4.60 7.74
CA TYR A 269 -9.65 -4.33 6.53
C TYR A 269 -10.26 -2.92 6.51
N LYS A 270 -10.69 -2.40 7.66
CA LYS A 270 -11.20 -1.03 7.76
C LYS A 270 -10.10 0.00 7.47
N ILE A 271 -8.92 -0.15 8.05
CA ILE A 271 -7.76 0.70 7.75
C ILE A 271 -7.37 0.57 6.27
N GLU A 272 -7.37 -0.65 5.74
CA GLU A 272 -7.05 -0.90 4.34
C GLU A 272 -8.02 -0.22 3.37
N ALA A 273 -9.32 -0.25 3.69
CA ALA A 273 -10.34 0.46 2.92
C ALA A 273 -10.09 1.97 2.92
N MET A 274 -9.80 2.57 4.09
CA MET A 274 -9.47 3.99 4.20
C MET A 274 -8.23 4.36 3.36
N MET A 275 -7.17 3.55 3.40
CA MET A 275 -5.98 3.76 2.56
C MET A 275 -6.26 3.57 1.05
N GLY A 276 -7.33 2.84 0.70
CA GLY A 276 -7.73 2.60 -0.67
C GLY A 276 -8.27 3.83 -1.41
N ASP A 277 -8.83 4.79 -0.67
CA ASP A 277 -9.33 6.05 -1.22
C ASP A 277 -8.19 7.00 -1.68
N ILE A 278 -6.95 6.72 -1.25
CA ILE A 278 -5.78 7.44 -1.71
C ILE A 278 -5.54 7.17 -3.19
N THR A 279 -5.47 8.25 -3.98
CA THR A 279 -5.30 8.16 -5.44
C THR A 279 -3.84 8.01 -5.86
N GLN A 280 -2.92 8.69 -5.19
CA GLN A 280 -1.49 8.66 -5.50
C GLN A 280 -0.77 7.60 -4.66
N PRO A 281 -0.19 6.55 -5.26
CA PRO A 281 0.45 5.49 -4.50
C PRO A 281 1.66 5.99 -3.69
N GLU A 282 2.43 6.94 -4.22
CA GLU A 282 3.53 7.57 -3.49
C GLU A 282 3.06 8.28 -2.20
N TYR A 283 1.91 8.97 -2.22
CA TYR A 283 1.34 9.57 -1.01
C TYR A 283 0.87 8.50 -0.01
N ARG A 284 0.27 7.42 -0.49
CA ARG A 284 -0.11 6.28 0.37
C ARG A 284 1.11 5.76 1.14
N GLN A 285 2.27 5.68 0.49
CA GLN A 285 3.49 5.25 1.14
C GLN A 285 3.99 6.26 2.19
N ILE A 286 3.93 7.57 1.90
CA ILE A 286 4.26 8.61 2.90
C ILE A 286 3.35 8.53 4.13
N LEU A 287 2.06 8.24 3.94
CA LEU A 287 1.13 8.07 5.04
C LEU A 287 1.47 6.82 5.89
N VAL A 288 1.88 5.73 5.24
CA VAL A 288 2.38 4.52 5.92
C VAL A 288 3.65 4.83 6.72
N GLU A 289 4.59 5.59 6.16
CA GLU A 289 5.81 6.04 6.86
C GLU A 289 5.46 6.90 8.09
N MET A 290 4.53 7.85 7.95
CA MET A 290 4.03 8.68 9.05
C MET A 290 3.42 7.84 10.18
N LEU A 291 2.56 6.87 9.85
CA LEU A 291 1.96 5.96 10.83
C LEU A 291 3.03 5.10 11.53
N CYS A 292 4.07 4.66 10.81
CA CYS A 292 5.20 3.96 11.41
C CYS A 292 5.98 4.82 12.41
N ILE A 293 6.21 6.10 12.09
CA ILE A 293 6.91 7.05 12.96
C ILE A 293 6.07 7.33 14.22
N LEU A 294 4.78 7.64 14.04
CA LEU A 294 3.84 7.83 15.15
C LEU A 294 3.84 6.62 16.09
N ALA A 295 3.71 5.42 15.53
CA ALA A 295 3.75 4.19 16.32
C ALA A 295 5.06 4.04 17.09
N THR A 296 6.21 4.30 16.46
CA THR A 296 7.51 4.16 17.12
C THR A 296 7.67 5.12 18.28
N ILE A 297 7.28 6.39 18.10
CA ILE A 297 7.35 7.40 19.16
C ILE A 297 6.44 7.01 20.31
N MET A 298 5.21 6.60 20.02
CA MET A 298 4.26 6.22 21.07
C MET A 298 4.68 4.91 21.76
N GLU A 299 5.24 3.92 21.06
CA GLU A 299 5.78 2.70 21.67
C GLU A 299 6.93 2.99 22.63
N ARG A 300 7.80 3.94 22.30
CA ARG A 300 8.93 4.35 23.15
C ARG A 300 8.53 5.27 24.31
N ASN A 301 7.39 5.94 24.23
CA ASN A 301 6.91 6.88 25.23
C ASN A 301 5.46 6.52 25.64
N PRO A 302 5.26 5.53 26.53
CA PRO A 302 3.94 5.05 26.95
C PRO A 302 3.02 6.13 27.53
N GLU A 303 3.59 7.19 28.09
CA GLU A 303 2.90 8.35 28.66
C GLU A 303 2.28 9.30 27.61
N ILE A 304 2.68 9.18 26.34
CA ILE A 304 2.13 9.99 25.27
C ILE A 304 0.72 9.48 24.93
N SER A 305 -0.25 10.40 25.03
CA SER A 305 -1.62 10.22 24.58
C SER A 305 -2.14 11.52 23.98
N PHE A 306 -3.10 11.40 23.07
CA PHE A 306 -3.75 12.53 22.40
C PHE A 306 -5.21 12.61 22.85
N SER A 307 -5.62 13.75 23.42
CA SER A 307 -7.03 14.02 23.71
C SER A 307 -7.82 14.27 22.43
N ASP A 308 -7.23 15.02 21.51
CA ASP A 308 -7.87 15.49 20.28
C ASP A 308 -7.66 14.49 19.14
N THR A 309 -8.35 14.73 18.03
CA THR A 309 -8.20 13.92 16.83
C THR A 309 -6.79 14.05 16.26
N LEU A 310 -6.16 12.90 15.99
CA LEU A 310 -4.86 12.82 15.34
C LEU A 310 -5.05 12.73 13.82
N ASN A 311 -4.86 13.85 13.12
CA ASN A 311 -5.00 13.88 11.66
C ASN A 311 -3.66 13.59 10.98
N CYS A 312 -3.52 12.37 10.44
CA CYS A 312 -2.28 11.93 9.79
C CYS A 312 -2.04 12.63 8.45
N ASP A 313 -3.10 12.96 7.70
CA ASP A 313 -2.98 13.69 6.43
C ASP A 313 -2.39 15.10 6.66
N GLN A 314 -2.85 15.79 7.72
CA GLN A 314 -2.32 17.08 8.13
C GLN A 314 -0.86 16.99 8.59
N LEU A 315 -0.47 15.94 9.31
CA LEU A 315 0.92 15.74 9.72
C LEU A 315 1.84 15.53 8.51
N CYS A 316 1.41 14.77 7.50
CA CYS A 316 2.15 14.62 6.24
C CYS A 316 2.29 15.95 5.51
N GLN A 317 1.22 16.77 5.46
CA GLN A 317 1.26 18.10 4.85
C GLN A 317 2.18 19.07 5.60
N GLN A 318 2.17 19.05 6.93
CA GLN A 318 3.07 19.84 7.77
C GLN A 318 4.54 19.45 7.57
N ALA A 319 4.83 18.16 7.48
CA ALA A 319 6.17 17.67 7.16
C ALA A 319 6.66 18.20 5.80
N PHE A 320 5.77 18.19 4.80
CA PHE A 320 6.07 18.76 3.49
C PHE A 320 6.29 20.28 3.55
N GLN A 321 5.49 21.01 4.33
CA GLN A 321 5.67 22.45 4.53
C GLN A 321 7.02 22.78 5.17
N PHE A 322 7.48 21.99 6.14
CA PHE A 322 8.82 22.14 6.71
C PHE A 322 9.91 21.91 5.66
N PHE A 323 9.75 20.90 4.81
CA PHE A 323 10.67 20.67 3.70
C PHE A 323 10.68 21.83 2.70
N CYS A 324 9.51 22.35 2.33
CA CYS A 324 9.41 23.51 1.44
C CYS A 324 10.08 24.75 2.03
N ALA A 325 9.88 25.01 3.33
CA ALA A 325 10.48 26.14 4.02
C ALA A 325 12.02 26.04 4.05
N ASP A 326 12.55 24.87 4.42
CA ASP A 326 14.00 24.64 4.51
C ASP A 326 14.67 24.70 3.12
N ASN A 327 13.95 24.37 2.03
CA ASN A 327 14.48 24.33 0.66
C ASN A 327 14.02 25.50 -0.23
N ASN A 328 13.36 26.51 0.33
CA ASN A 328 12.81 27.67 -0.39
C ASN A 328 11.91 27.30 -1.59
N ILE A 329 11.11 26.24 -1.47
CA ILE A 329 10.19 25.78 -2.52
C ILE A 329 8.90 26.61 -2.45
N SER A 330 8.61 27.33 -3.52
CA SER A 330 7.42 28.20 -3.60
C SER A 330 6.12 27.41 -3.85
N ASP A 331 6.18 26.35 -4.65
CA ASP A 331 5.01 25.49 -4.89
C ASP A 331 4.83 24.49 -3.76
N GLN A 332 3.84 24.75 -2.89
CA GLN A 332 3.47 23.89 -1.77
C GLN A 332 2.31 22.93 -2.11
N LYS A 333 2.02 22.71 -3.39
CA LYS A 333 0.99 21.76 -3.85
C LYS A 333 1.60 20.50 -4.47
N ASP A 334 2.73 20.62 -5.14
CA ASP A 334 3.43 19.48 -5.73
C ASP A 334 4.39 18.82 -4.73
N MET A 335 3.96 17.70 -4.12
CA MET A 335 4.80 16.90 -3.22
C MET A 335 5.85 16.05 -3.94
N THR A 336 5.93 16.07 -5.28
CA THR A 336 6.88 15.26 -6.05
C THR A 336 8.33 15.37 -5.56
N PRO A 337 8.88 16.57 -5.26
CA PRO A 337 10.24 16.68 -4.72
C PRO A 337 10.40 16.02 -3.36
N PHE A 338 9.36 16.01 -2.53
CA PHE A 338 9.36 15.37 -1.21
C PHE A 338 9.39 13.84 -1.32
N TYR A 339 8.70 13.28 -2.32
CA TYR A 339 8.73 11.84 -2.59
C TYR A 339 10.07 11.34 -3.11
N GLN A 340 10.93 12.24 -3.61
CA GLN A 340 12.25 11.90 -4.14
C GLN A 340 13.35 11.87 -3.08
N LEU A 341 13.10 12.43 -1.89
CA LEU A 341 14.07 12.42 -0.79
C LEU A 341 14.47 10.97 -0.44
N ASP A 342 15.77 10.78 -0.24
CA ASP A 342 16.37 9.46 0.00
C ASP A 342 15.73 8.78 1.22
N GLU A 343 15.39 7.50 1.04
CA GLU A 343 15.19 6.57 2.14
C GLU A 343 16.57 6.09 2.57
N SER A 344 16.99 6.32 3.82
CA SER A 344 18.07 5.50 4.33
C SER A 344 17.54 4.07 4.45
N HIS A 345 18.08 3.13 3.68
CA HIS A 345 17.68 1.70 3.69
C HIS A 345 17.96 0.97 5.02
N THR A 346 18.24 1.71 6.10
CA THR A 346 18.43 1.15 7.44
C THR A 346 17.07 0.92 8.07
N SER A 347 16.83 -0.32 8.51
CA SER A 347 15.70 -0.71 9.35
C SER A 347 15.79 -0.16 10.78
N ASP A 348 16.89 0.51 11.12
CA ASP A 348 17.13 1.04 12.45
C ASP A 348 16.73 2.52 12.52
N ILE A 349 15.52 2.75 13.01
CA ILE A 349 14.96 4.08 13.26
C ILE A 349 15.86 4.91 14.19
N TYR A 350 16.70 4.30 15.03
CA TYR A 350 17.66 5.04 15.87
C TYR A 350 18.72 5.77 15.03
N SER A 351 19.26 5.12 14.00
CA SER A 351 20.20 5.75 13.04
C SER A 351 19.54 6.87 12.22
N LEU A 352 18.24 6.72 11.91
CA LEU A 352 17.42 7.72 11.23
C LEU A 352 17.18 8.98 12.08
N ILE A 353 16.83 8.81 13.35
CA ILE A 353 16.57 9.92 14.29
C ILE A 353 17.87 10.68 14.64
N THR A 354 19.00 9.98 14.66
CA THR A 354 20.32 10.56 15.00
C THR A 354 21.07 11.09 13.79
N SER A 355 20.68 10.71 12.57
CA SER A 355 21.23 11.30 11.35
C SER A 355 20.75 12.75 11.19
N SER A 356 21.70 13.68 11.15
CA SER A 356 21.47 15.11 10.89
C SER A 356 21.05 15.39 9.42
N GLY A 357 20.18 14.54 8.86
CA GLY A 357 19.95 14.40 7.42
C GLY A 357 18.61 14.95 6.95
N THR A 358 18.65 15.62 5.80
CA THR A 358 17.55 16.13 4.97
C THR A 358 16.77 15.00 4.29
N ASN A 359 16.28 14.01 5.05
CA ASN A 359 15.50 12.88 4.53
C ASN A 359 14.01 13.02 4.90
N THR A 360 13.15 12.26 4.23
CA THR A 360 11.69 12.30 4.46
C THR A 360 11.34 12.03 5.93
N THR A 361 11.98 11.03 6.54
CA THR A 361 11.75 10.63 7.94
C THR A 361 11.98 11.77 8.91
N SER A 362 13.04 12.57 8.72
CA SER A 362 13.36 13.72 9.56
C SER A 362 12.24 14.76 9.56
N TYR A 363 11.65 15.04 8.38
CA TYR A 363 10.53 15.97 8.25
C TYR A 363 9.24 15.43 8.85
N LEU A 364 8.94 14.15 8.63
CA LEU A 364 7.78 13.48 9.23
C LEU A 364 7.89 13.47 10.76
N LEU A 365 9.06 13.15 11.30
CA LEU A 365 9.37 13.21 12.73
C LEU A 365 9.20 14.63 13.27
N ARG A 366 9.74 15.65 12.58
CA ARG A 366 9.61 17.06 12.97
C ARG A 366 8.14 17.49 13.09
N ALA A 367 7.28 17.06 12.16
CA ALA A 367 5.84 17.31 12.21
C ALA A 367 5.16 16.66 13.43
N VAL A 368 5.52 15.40 13.75
CA VAL A 368 4.99 14.73 14.94
C VAL A 368 5.46 15.43 16.22
N MET A 369 6.74 15.79 16.31
CA MET A 369 7.31 16.47 17.48
C MET A 369 6.69 17.86 17.68
N ASP A 370 6.51 18.63 16.62
CA ASP A 370 5.81 19.92 16.67
C ASP A 370 4.37 19.77 17.18
N LYS A 371 3.64 18.74 16.71
CA LYS A 371 2.29 18.43 17.20
C LYS A 371 2.28 18.04 18.68
N LEU A 372 3.25 17.26 19.14
CA LEU A 372 3.41 16.87 20.54
C LEU A 372 3.73 18.07 21.44
N LEU A 373 4.61 18.97 20.99
CA LEU A 373 5.03 20.15 21.75
C LEU A 373 3.96 21.25 21.81
N LYS A 374 3.17 21.43 20.75
CA LYS A 374 2.05 22.38 20.73
C LYS A 374 0.83 21.90 21.50
N GLY A 375 0.74 20.59 21.78
CA GLY A 375 -0.38 20.03 22.53
C GLY A 375 -0.25 20.30 24.03
N SER A 376 -1.14 21.11 24.59
CA SER A 376 -1.39 21.25 26.03
C SER A 376 -1.93 19.97 26.70
N ASN A 377 -1.94 18.84 25.98
CA ASN A 377 -2.80 17.68 26.21
C ASN A 377 -2.03 16.37 26.45
N ILE A 378 -0.71 16.43 26.67
CA ILE A 378 0.04 15.26 27.18
C ILE A 378 -0.35 15.08 28.65
N LYS A 379 -1.24 14.13 28.95
CA LYS A 379 -1.39 13.63 30.32
C LYS A 379 -0.13 12.85 30.69
N ARG A 380 0.90 13.52 31.18
CA ARG A 380 1.98 12.84 31.90
C ARG A 380 1.36 12.19 33.13
N LYS A 381 1.25 10.86 33.13
CA LYS A 381 1.04 10.11 34.37
C LYS A 381 2.32 10.21 35.20
N PHE A 382 2.53 11.33 35.89
CA PHE A 382 3.37 11.30 37.07
C PHE A 382 2.56 10.59 38.15
N SER A 383 2.97 9.38 38.50
CA SER A 383 2.56 8.78 39.76
C SER A 383 3.16 9.63 40.88
N SER A 384 2.39 10.55 41.43
CA SER A 384 2.68 11.16 42.72
C SER A 384 2.49 10.08 43.79
N LEU A 385 3.55 9.32 44.04
CA LEU A 385 3.70 8.59 45.28
C LEU A 385 4.44 9.53 46.24
N ASN A 386 3.70 9.96 47.27
CA ASN A 386 4.15 10.57 48.52
C ASN A 386 4.67 12.01 48.46
N GLU A 387 3.74 12.98 48.49
CA GLU A 387 3.98 14.32 49.07
C GLU A 387 2.83 14.81 49.97
N ASP A 388 1.97 13.91 50.48
CA ASP A 388 0.98 14.23 51.52
C ASP A 388 1.48 13.79 52.90
N ALA A 389 2.60 14.36 53.36
CA ALA A 389 3.05 14.24 54.75
C ALA A 389 4.08 15.31 55.15
N ALA A 390 3.94 16.56 54.69
CA ALA A 390 4.72 17.65 55.26
C ALA A 390 4.09 19.01 54.91
N GLY A 391 3.44 19.63 55.89
CA GLY A 391 3.08 21.05 55.81
C GLY A 391 1.66 21.31 56.23
N ASP A 392 1.42 21.29 57.54
CA ASP A 392 0.56 22.25 58.21
C ASP A 392 0.64 22.00 59.71
N LEU A 393 1.29 22.93 60.44
CA LEU A 393 1.03 23.32 61.84
C LEU A 393 2.26 23.99 62.49
N ILE A 394 2.54 25.25 62.15
CA ILE A 394 3.05 26.30 63.06
C ILE A 394 2.65 27.63 62.37
N ILE A 395 1.95 28.63 62.92
CA ILE A 395 2.04 29.34 64.19
C ILE A 395 0.69 30.07 64.42
N SER A 396 0.12 30.01 65.62
CA SER A 396 -0.67 31.12 66.17
C SER A 396 -0.45 31.21 67.68
N GLU A 397 0.12 32.33 68.11
CA GLU A 397 0.45 32.68 69.49
C GLU A 397 -0.77 32.81 70.41
N GLY A 398 -0.61 32.47 71.70
CA GLY A 398 -1.63 32.67 72.73
C GLY A 398 -1.16 32.37 74.15
N ARG A 399 -0.59 33.39 74.79
CA ARG A 399 -0.21 33.59 76.22
C ARG A 399 -0.85 32.69 77.33
N LYS A 400 0.05 32.33 78.27
CA LYS A 400 -0.06 32.31 79.76
C LYS A 400 -1.20 31.54 80.45
N SER A 401 -0.82 30.56 81.29
CA SER A 401 -0.90 30.65 82.77
C SER A 401 -0.39 29.37 83.45
N GLU A 402 0.15 29.54 84.65
CA GLU A 402 0.59 28.53 85.62
C GLU A 402 -0.54 27.55 86.00
N ASP A 403 -0.22 26.29 86.32
CA ASP A 403 -0.34 25.75 87.69
C ASP A 403 -0.20 24.21 87.77
N THR A 404 0.75 23.81 88.63
CA THR A 404 0.73 22.72 89.63
C THR A 404 0.20 21.31 89.33
N CYS A 405 1.08 20.35 89.63
CA CYS A 405 0.88 19.20 90.53
C CYS A 405 0.01 17.98 90.13
N HIS A 406 0.74 16.85 90.03
CA HIS A 406 0.62 15.63 90.86
C HIS A 406 -0.27 14.44 90.47
N VAL A 407 0.35 13.26 90.64
CA VAL A 407 -0.18 11.92 91.04
C VAL A 407 -0.79 11.13 89.87
N SER A 408 -0.37 9.90 89.51
CA SER A 408 0.53 8.87 90.06
C SER A 408 1.06 8.02 88.91
#